data_AF-A0A553SNQ4-F1
#
_entry.id   AF-A0A553SNQ4-F1
#
_cell.length_a   1.000
_cell.length_b   1.000
_cell.length_c   1.000
_cell.angle_alpha   90.00
_cell.angle_beta   90.00
_cell.angle_gamma   90.00
#
_symmetry.space_group_name_H-M   'P 1'
#
loop_
_entity.id
_entity.type
_entity.pdbx_description
1 polymer ?
#
loop_
_entity_poly.entity_id
_entity_poly.type
_entity_poly.pdbx_seq_one_letter_code
_entity_poly.pdbx_strand_id
1 'polypeptide(L)'
;MGGNTLFVGIDTSTALTSNLEKRKKQKIKRVDLIELSPNLTFATYKKEDTIIRTYFFKDAVVLFVEATPFLQDMEEIFGLSSPDLDVMATDLAHEALIPKFEMVLAEYNEGTIVSPLLHLYGQRYWHDDSLIVGNREALVKLKNAIDMALNYGEGRACVSTSDWEGYDLYVKCLPGEPETHKEWENLQLPYHDREMYVPDEKEELDPYKLIVNWRK
;
A
#
# COMPACT_ATOMS: atom_id res chain seq x y z
N MET A 1 -3.15 8.01 30.30
CA MET A 1 -1.93 7.20 30.07
C MET A 1 -2.32 6.13 29.07
N GLY A 2 -2.00 6.31 27.79
CA GLY A 2 -2.24 5.27 26.79
C GLY A 2 -1.26 4.15 27.06
N GLY A 3 -1.75 2.99 27.53
CA GLY A 3 -0.91 1.81 27.68
C GLY A 3 -0.50 1.32 26.30
N ASN A 4 0.76 0.92 26.14
CA ASN A 4 1.18 0.24 24.93
C ASN A 4 0.46 -1.12 24.86
N THR A 5 -0.24 -1.36 23.76
CA THR A 5 -0.86 -2.65 23.43
C THR A 5 -0.02 -3.35 22.38
N LEU A 6 0.30 -4.62 22.61
CA LEU A 6 0.97 -5.50 21.66
C LEU A 6 -0.07 -6.31 20.89
N PHE A 7 0.12 -6.42 19.58
CA PHE A 7 -0.57 -7.38 18.72
C PHE A 7 0.46 -8.36 18.17
N VAL A 8 0.14 -9.65 18.21
CA VAL A 8 0.99 -10.74 17.72
C VAL A 8 0.33 -11.35 16.49
N GLY A 9 1.07 -11.51 15.39
CA GLY A 9 0.58 -12.21 14.21
C GLY A 9 0.62 -13.72 14.38
N ILE A 10 -0.52 -14.38 14.13
CA ILE A 10 -0.67 -15.83 14.08
C ILE A 10 -0.80 -16.24 12.61
N ASP A 11 0.09 -17.11 12.14
CA ASP A 11 -0.03 -17.75 10.83
C ASP A 11 -1.17 -18.79 10.88
N THR A 12 -2.19 -18.57 10.05
CA THR A 12 -3.39 -19.42 10.00
C THR A 12 -3.39 -20.40 8.82
N SER A 13 -2.31 -20.47 8.03
CA SER A 13 -2.19 -21.30 6.83
C SER A 13 -2.40 -22.79 7.11
N THR A 14 -2.02 -23.23 8.31
CA THR A 14 -2.19 -24.62 8.78
C THR A 14 -3.56 -24.89 9.41
N ALA A 15 -4.36 -23.86 9.66
CA ALA A 15 -5.67 -23.92 10.31
C ALA A 15 -6.67 -23.00 9.59
N LEU A 16 -6.97 -23.32 8.33
CA LEU A 16 -7.85 -22.58 7.41
C LEU A 16 -9.24 -22.18 7.95
N THR A 17 -9.70 -22.75 9.07
CA THR A 17 -10.91 -22.30 9.78
C THR A 17 -10.70 -22.43 11.29
N SER A 18 -11.15 -21.43 12.06
CA SER A 18 -11.09 -21.45 13.53
C SER A 18 -11.58 -22.81 14.05
N ASN A 19 -10.76 -23.53 14.82
CA ASN A 19 -11.17 -24.85 15.30
C ASN A 19 -12.31 -24.70 16.32
N LEU A 20 -13.55 -24.92 15.85
CA LEU A 20 -14.77 -24.69 16.63
C LEU A 20 -14.83 -25.51 17.92
N GLU A 21 -14.33 -26.76 17.88
CA GLU A 21 -14.31 -27.65 19.03
C GLU A 21 -13.29 -27.17 20.07
N LYS A 22 -12.09 -26.76 19.66
CA LYS A 22 -11.11 -26.14 20.55
C LYS A 22 -11.62 -24.83 21.15
N ARG A 23 -12.25 -23.98 20.33
CA ARG A 23 -12.82 -22.70 20.79
C ARG A 23 -13.90 -22.90 21.86
N LYS A 24 -14.79 -23.90 21.69
CA LYS A 24 -15.77 -24.30 22.71
C LYS A 24 -15.07 -24.81 23.98
N LYS A 25 -14.08 -25.70 23.84
CA LYS A 25 -13.32 -26.28 24.96
C LYS A 25 -12.63 -25.21 25.80
N GLN A 26 -12.03 -24.22 25.16
CA GLN A 26 -11.35 -23.09 25.82
C GLN A 26 -12.31 -21.97 26.26
N LYS A 27 -13.63 -22.13 26.01
CA LYS A 27 -14.70 -21.18 26.38
C LYS A 27 -14.53 -19.78 25.79
N ILE A 28 -13.93 -19.67 24.60
CA ILE A 28 -13.77 -18.42 23.87
C ILE A 28 -15.03 -18.17 23.03
N LYS A 29 -15.65 -17.00 23.15
CA LYS A 29 -16.85 -16.62 22.39
C LYS A 29 -16.56 -15.44 21.48
N ARG A 30 -16.93 -15.52 20.21
CA ARG A 30 -16.92 -14.35 19.32
C ARG A 30 -18.09 -13.43 19.71
N VAL A 31 -17.80 -12.16 19.95
CA VAL A 31 -18.77 -11.15 20.35
C VAL A 31 -19.19 -10.31 19.15
N ASP A 32 -18.23 -9.90 18.33
CA ASP A 32 -18.47 -9.07 17.15
C ASP A 32 -17.65 -9.55 15.93
N LEU A 33 -18.12 -9.20 14.75
CA LEU A 33 -17.49 -9.46 13.46
C LEU A 33 -17.86 -8.33 12.47
N ILE A 34 -16.85 -7.59 12.02
CA ILE A 34 -17.00 -6.49 11.08
C ILE A 34 -16.08 -6.75 9.89
N GLU A 35 -16.63 -6.69 8.68
CA GLU A 35 -15.81 -6.66 7.46
C GLU A 35 -15.39 -5.21 7.20
N LEU A 36 -14.10 -4.93 7.29
CA LEU A 36 -13.54 -3.58 7.09
C LEU A 36 -13.18 -3.34 5.62
N SER A 37 -12.80 -4.41 4.90
CA SER A 37 -12.59 -4.43 3.45
C SER A 37 -12.75 -5.87 2.94
N PRO A 38 -12.77 -6.10 1.60
CA PRO A 38 -12.84 -7.47 1.05
C PRO A 38 -11.78 -8.43 1.63
N ASN A 39 -10.60 -7.91 1.98
CA ASN A 39 -9.45 -8.71 2.42
C ASN A 39 -9.12 -8.56 3.91
N LEU A 40 -9.89 -7.74 4.66
CA LEU A 40 -9.65 -7.49 6.07
C LEU A 40 -10.94 -7.62 6.90
N THR A 41 -10.90 -8.48 7.92
CA THR A 41 -11.99 -8.67 8.86
C THR A 41 -11.54 -8.40 10.29
N PHE A 42 -12.30 -7.58 11.01
CA PHE A 42 -12.12 -7.36 12.43
C PHE A 42 -13.09 -8.24 13.23
N ALA A 43 -12.62 -8.83 14.31
CA ALA A 43 -13.47 -9.57 15.23
C ALA A 43 -13.04 -9.31 16.68
N THR A 44 -14.02 -9.36 17.58
CA THR A 44 -13.75 -9.38 19.02
C THR A 44 -14.14 -10.72 19.60
N TYR A 45 -13.29 -11.24 20.46
CA TYR A 45 -13.55 -12.44 21.25
C TYR A 45 -13.59 -12.07 22.73
N LYS A 46 -14.33 -12.86 23.49
CA LYS A 46 -14.41 -12.76 24.95
C LYS A 46 -14.07 -14.11 25.58
N LYS A 47 -13.18 -14.08 26.56
CA LYS A 47 -12.92 -15.17 27.50
C LYS A 47 -12.90 -14.57 28.89
N GLU A 48 -13.69 -15.15 29.79
CA GLU A 48 -13.92 -14.59 31.13
C GLU A 48 -14.34 -13.12 31.01
N ASP A 49 -13.62 -12.19 31.62
CA ASP A 49 -13.88 -10.75 31.52
C ASP A 49 -12.92 -10.00 30.58
N THR A 50 -12.09 -10.72 29.82
CA THR A 50 -11.14 -10.13 28.87
C THR A 50 -11.70 -10.10 27.45
N ILE A 51 -11.58 -8.94 26.80
CA ILE A 51 -11.83 -8.76 25.37
C ILE A 51 -10.51 -8.94 24.63
N ILE A 52 -10.55 -9.69 23.54
CA ILE A 52 -9.43 -9.95 22.65
C ILE A 52 -9.79 -9.42 21.28
N ARG A 53 -9.08 -8.39 20.81
CA ARG A 53 -9.26 -7.82 19.47
C ARG A 53 -8.43 -8.60 18.46
N THR A 54 -9.00 -8.85 17.29
CA THR A 54 -8.30 -9.56 16.21
C THR A 54 -8.55 -8.95 14.86
N TYR A 55 -7.54 -8.98 14.00
CA TYR A 55 -7.59 -8.53 12.61
C TYR A 55 -7.11 -9.63 11.69
N PHE A 56 -7.99 -10.11 10.82
CA PHE A 56 -7.71 -11.20 9.89
C PHE A 56 -7.48 -10.65 8.48
N PHE A 57 -6.24 -10.77 7.99
CA PHE A 57 -5.85 -10.43 6.63
C PHE A 57 -5.93 -11.68 5.75
N LYS A 58 -7.01 -11.77 4.96
CA LYS A 58 -7.38 -12.97 4.21
C LYS A 58 -6.32 -13.40 3.19
N ASP A 59 -5.71 -12.43 2.49
CA ASP A 59 -4.70 -12.69 1.45
C ASP A 59 -3.37 -13.19 2.03
N ALA A 60 -2.96 -12.65 3.17
CA ALA A 60 -1.74 -13.05 3.87
C ALA A 60 -1.95 -14.30 4.73
N VAL A 61 -3.20 -14.69 4.97
CA VAL A 61 -3.57 -15.82 5.85
C VAL A 61 -3.02 -15.62 7.27
N VAL A 62 -2.97 -14.35 7.73
CA VAL A 62 -2.47 -13.95 9.04
C VAL A 62 -3.60 -13.34 9.89
N LEU A 63 -3.61 -13.70 11.18
CA LEU A 63 -4.46 -13.12 12.20
C LEU A 63 -3.61 -12.35 13.21
N PHE A 64 -3.71 -11.02 13.25
CA PHE A 64 -3.17 -10.24 14.36
C PHE A 64 -4.09 -10.36 15.56
N VAL A 65 -3.54 -10.72 16.72
CA VAL A 65 -4.26 -10.94 17.98
C VAL A 65 -3.67 -10.04 19.06
N GLU A 66 -4.53 -9.30 19.75
CA GLU A 66 -4.12 -8.54 20.94
C GLU A 66 -3.52 -9.46 22.00
N ALA A 67 -2.30 -9.15 22.45
CA ALA A 67 -1.59 -9.90 23.45
C ALA A 67 -2.31 -9.77 24.81
N THR A 68 -2.96 -10.85 25.22
CA THR A 68 -3.65 -10.99 26.51
C THR A 68 -3.14 -12.24 27.23
N PRO A 69 -3.53 -12.50 28.50
CA PRO A 69 -3.20 -13.77 29.17
C PRO A 69 -3.67 -15.04 28.44
N PHE A 70 -4.50 -14.90 27.42
CA PHE A 70 -5.09 -15.99 26.63
C PHE A 70 -4.48 -16.13 25.23
N LEU A 71 -3.33 -15.51 24.93
CA LEU A 71 -2.68 -15.62 23.62
C LEU A 71 -2.42 -17.09 23.22
N GLN A 72 -1.96 -17.92 24.15
CA GLN A 72 -1.70 -19.34 23.89
C GLN A 72 -2.97 -20.13 23.53
N ASP A 73 -4.12 -19.76 24.12
CA ASP A 73 -5.41 -20.34 23.72
C ASP A 73 -5.75 -19.97 22.26
N MET A 74 -5.46 -18.72 21.87
CA MET A 74 -5.69 -18.22 20.51
C MET A 74 -4.79 -18.94 19.50
N GLU A 75 -3.51 -19.17 19.82
CA GLU A 75 -2.61 -20.02 19.03
C GLU A 75 -3.22 -21.41 18.85
N GLU A 76 -3.60 -22.09 19.95
CA GLU A 76 -4.20 -23.42 19.86
C GLU A 76 -5.45 -23.49 18.94
N ILE A 77 -6.25 -22.42 18.86
CA ILE A 77 -7.43 -22.33 17.98
C ILE A 77 -7.06 -22.03 16.53
N PHE A 78 -6.14 -21.09 16.30
CA PHE A 78 -5.97 -20.41 15.02
C PHE A 78 -4.65 -20.72 14.30
N GLY A 79 -3.60 -21.18 15.00
CA GLY A 79 -2.30 -21.47 14.39
C GLY A 79 -1.11 -21.20 15.31
N LEU A 80 0.04 -20.85 14.74
CA LEU A 80 1.24 -20.55 15.52
C LEU A 80 1.59 -19.07 15.38
N SER A 81 1.99 -18.44 16.48
CA SER A 81 2.53 -17.09 16.45
C SER A 81 3.78 -17.05 15.57
N SER A 82 3.89 -16.02 14.74
CA SER A 82 5.14 -15.70 14.07
C SER A 82 5.85 -14.59 14.85
N PRO A 83 7.11 -14.79 15.29
CA PRO A 83 7.85 -13.79 16.06
C PRO A 83 8.14 -12.51 15.28
N ASP A 84 8.06 -12.56 13.95
CA ASP A 84 8.36 -11.42 13.06
C ASP A 84 7.10 -10.58 12.74
N LEU A 85 5.94 -10.90 13.33
CA LEU A 85 4.66 -10.24 13.08
C LEU A 85 4.14 -9.42 14.27
N ASP A 86 5.02 -8.92 15.13
CA ASP A 86 4.63 -8.17 16.32
C ASP A 86 4.43 -6.67 16.03
N VAL A 87 3.30 -6.12 16.46
CA VAL A 87 2.94 -4.70 16.29
C VAL A 87 2.61 -4.06 17.63
N MET A 88 3.35 -3.01 17.98
CA MET A 88 3.10 -2.17 19.16
C MET A 88 2.26 -0.93 18.80
N ALA A 89 1.22 -0.67 19.59
CA ALA A 89 0.31 0.45 19.38
C ALA A 89 -0.11 1.14 20.68
N THR A 90 -0.23 2.46 20.62
CA THR A 90 -0.78 3.31 21.68
C THR A 90 -2.19 3.81 21.35
N ASP A 91 -2.56 3.76 20.08
CA ASP A 91 -3.88 4.08 19.55
C ASP A 91 -4.52 2.79 19.02
N LEU A 92 -5.77 2.57 19.41
CA LEU A 92 -6.54 1.37 19.06
C LEU A 92 -7.60 1.64 17.98
N ALA A 93 -7.65 2.84 17.42
CA ALA A 93 -8.46 3.16 16.25
C ALA A 93 -8.02 2.31 15.05
N HIS A 94 -8.98 1.84 14.26
CA HIS A 94 -8.71 0.99 13.09
C HIS A 94 -7.78 1.69 12.09
N GLU A 95 -8.02 2.98 11.86
CA GLU A 95 -7.28 3.85 10.95
C GLU A 95 -5.79 3.98 11.34
N ALA A 96 -5.47 3.82 12.62
CA ALA A 96 -4.11 3.88 13.14
C ALA A 96 -3.42 2.50 13.17
N LEU A 97 -4.19 1.42 13.33
CA LEU A 97 -3.67 0.05 13.46
C LEU A 97 -3.42 -0.61 12.10
N ILE A 98 -4.36 -0.47 11.15
CA ILE A 98 -4.30 -1.16 9.86
C ILE A 98 -3.00 -0.89 9.10
N PRO A 99 -2.52 0.37 8.94
CA PRO A 99 -1.28 0.64 8.23
C PRO A 99 -0.05 -0.02 8.88
N LYS A 100 -0.06 -0.22 10.20
CA LYS A 100 1.03 -0.89 10.93
C LYS A 100 1.05 -2.39 10.66
N PHE A 101 -0.12 -3.02 10.65
CA PHE A 101 -0.25 -4.43 10.30
C PHE A 101 0.19 -4.68 8.85
N GLU A 102 -0.26 -3.83 7.92
CA GLU A 102 0.13 -3.93 6.51
C GLU A 102 1.64 -3.77 6.32
N MET A 103 2.28 -2.86 7.05
CA MET A 103 3.73 -2.67 7.03
C MET A 103 4.47 -3.94 7.49
N VAL A 104 4.09 -4.50 8.64
CA VAL A 104 4.74 -5.71 9.18
C VAL A 104 4.43 -6.95 8.34
N LEU A 105 3.24 -7.05 7.73
CA LEU A 105 2.93 -8.10 6.75
C LEU A 105 3.79 -7.99 5.49
N ALA A 106 4.05 -6.78 5.00
CA ALA A 106 4.96 -6.57 3.87
C ALA A 106 6.38 -7.03 4.24
N GLU A 107 6.88 -6.67 5.43
CA GLU A 107 8.18 -7.11 5.93
C GLU A 107 8.26 -8.64 6.09
N TYR A 108 7.23 -9.26 6.67
CA TYR A 108 7.16 -10.70 6.95
C TYR A 108 7.04 -11.57 5.70
N ASN A 109 6.25 -11.13 4.71
CA ASN A 109 6.13 -11.86 3.45
C ASN A 109 7.45 -11.86 2.66
N GLU A 110 8.39 -10.98 3.00
CA GLU A 110 9.50 -10.71 2.12
C GLU A 110 10.89 -10.92 2.71
N GLY A 111 11.21 -10.62 3.97
CA GLY A 111 12.65 -10.50 4.34
C GLY A 111 13.44 -9.59 3.38
N THR A 112 12.74 -8.77 2.60
CA THR A 112 13.19 -8.00 1.45
C THR A 112 12.36 -6.72 1.52
N ILE A 113 12.97 -5.56 1.38
CA ILE A 113 12.20 -4.37 1.02
C ILE A 113 11.78 -4.60 -0.43
N VAL A 114 10.51 -4.90 -0.74
CA VAL A 114 10.06 -4.76 -2.13
C VAL A 114 10.06 -3.28 -2.48
N SER A 115 11.19 -2.87 -3.06
CA SER A 115 11.31 -1.56 -3.65
C SER A 115 10.23 -1.43 -4.73
N PRO A 116 9.52 -0.30 -4.81
CA PRO A 116 8.59 -0.04 -5.89
C PRO A 116 9.35 0.02 -7.22
N LEU A 117 9.31 -1.08 -7.99
CA LEU A 117 9.92 -1.14 -9.31
C LEU A 117 8.93 -0.65 -10.36
N LEU A 118 9.24 0.48 -11.00
CA LEU A 118 8.42 1.10 -12.04
C LEU A 118 9.27 1.44 -13.26
N HIS A 119 8.90 0.87 -14.40
CA HIS A 119 9.43 1.22 -15.71
C HIS A 119 8.37 1.98 -16.51
N LEU A 120 8.79 3.12 -17.05
CA LEU A 120 7.98 3.95 -17.95
C LEU A 120 8.62 3.93 -19.32
N TYR A 121 7.88 3.46 -20.31
CA TYR A 121 8.29 3.44 -21.71
C TYR A 121 7.38 4.39 -22.48
N GLY A 122 7.90 5.58 -22.77
CA GLY A 122 7.23 6.56 -23.61
C GLY A 122 7.10 6.09 -25.07
N GLN A 123 6.29 6.80 -25.84
CA GLN A 123 6.15 6.52 -27.28
C GLN A 123 7.46 6.82 -28.01
N ARG A 124 7.79 5.99 -28.99
CA ARG A 124 8.96 6.24 -29.85
C ARG A 124 8.72 7.45 -30.76
N TYR A 125 7.59 7.47 -31.46
CA TYR A 125 7.06 8.58 -32.27
C TYR A 125 5.52 8.49 -32.35
N TRP A 126 4.87 9.32 -33.17
CA TRP A 126 3.42 9.35 -33.31
C TRP A 126 2.82 7.97 -33.66
N HIS A 127 1.72 7.62 -33.01
CA HIS A 127 1.00 6.34 -33.15
C HIS A 127 1.70 5.08 -32.63
N ASP A 128 2.90 5.16 -32.06
CA ASP A 128 3.52 4.02 -31.37
C ASP A 128 2.92 3.79 -29.98
N ASP A 129 3.05 2.56 -29.48
CA ASP A 129 2.59 2.17 -28.15
C ASP A 129 3.47 2.77 -27.03
N SER A 130 2.89 2.84 -25.83
CA SER A 130 3.59 3.17 -24.59
C SER A 130 3.28 2.11 -23.53
N LEU A 131 4.21 1.86 -22.61
CA LEU A 131 4.06 0.82 -21.59
C LEU A 131 4.41 1.37 -20.20
N ILE A 132 3.58 0.99 -19.23
CA ILE A 132 3.88 1.13 -17.81
C ILE A 132 4.01 -0.29 -17.26
N VAL A 133 5.19 -0.63 -16.77
CA VAL A 133 5.46 -1.94 -16.17
C VAL A 133 5.92 -1.71 -14.74
N GLY A 134 5.12 -2.13 -13.77
CA GLY A 134 5.49 -2.00 -12.38
C GLY A 134 5.03 -3.17 -11.53
N ASN A 135 5.72 -3.41 -10.42
CA ASN A 135 5.20 -4.29 -9.37
C ASN A 135 4.00 -3.62 -8.69
N ARG A 136 3.26 -4.39 -7.87
CA ARG A 136 2.05 -3.90 -7.22
C ARG A 136 2.28 -2.60 -6.45
N GLU A 137 3.34 -2.54 -5.67
CA GLU A 137 3.69 -1.38 -4.84
C GLU A 137 3.99 -0.14 -5.68
N ALA A 138 4.74 -0.28 -6.78
CA ALA A 138 4.97 0.79 -7.73
C ALA A 138 3.69 1.31 -8.39
N LEU A 139 2.79 0.41 -8.80
CA LEU A 139 1.52 0.81 -9.43
C LEU A 139 0.59 1.50 -8.44
N VAL A 140 0.57 1.09 -7.17
CA VAL A 140 -0.15 1.79 -6.10
C VAL A 140 0.45 3.18 -5.86
N LYS A 141 1.78 3.30 -5.79
CA LYS A 141 2.44 4.62 -5.65
C LYS A 141 2.13 5.54 -6.83
N LEU A 142 2.15 5.02 -8.06
CA LEU A 142 1.77 5.77 -9.26
C LEU A 142 0.32 6.25 -9.16
N LYS A 143 -0.62 5.36 -8.82
CA LYS A 143 -2.03 5.73 -8.61
C LYS A 143 -2.16 6.86 -7.59
N ASN A 144 -1.49 6.76 -6.45
CA ASN A 144 -1.56 7.78 -5.41
C ASN A 144 -0.97 9.12 -5.88
N ALA A 145 0.10 9.11 -6.68
CA ALA A 145 0.64 10.32 -7.29
C ALA A 145 -0.32 10.95 -8.30
N ILE A 146 -1.04 10.14 -9.09
CA ILE A 146 -2.10 10.61 -9.98
C ILE A 146 -3.25 11.22 -9.15
N ASP A 147 -3.71 10.52 -8.11
CA ASP A 147 -4.76 11.03 -7.22
C ASP A 147 -4.36 12.37 -6.57
N MET A 148 -3.09 12.52 -6.16
CA MET A 148 -2.56 13.79 -5.65
C MET A 148 -2.58 14.89 -6.72
N ALA A 149 -2.13 14.59 -7.94
CA ALA A 149 -2.14 15.56 -9.02
C ALA A 149 -3.57 16.01 -9.39
N LEU A 150 -4.54 15.09 -9.41
CA LEU A 150 -5.94 15.41 -9.68
C LEU A 150 -6.54 16.34 -8.62
N ASN A 151 -6.18 16.17 -7.35
CA ASN A 151 -6.72 16.97 -6.24
C ASN A 151 -5.99 18.30 -6.03
N TYR A 152 -4.67 18.32 -6.24
CA TYR A 152 -3.80 19.42 -5.83
C TYR A 152 -2.97 20.02 -6.97
N GLY A 153 -3.20 19.58 -8.22
CA GLY A 153 -2.48 20.02 -9.42
C GLY A 153 -1.13 19.32 -9.64
N GLU A 154 -0.47 18.81 -8.60
CA GLU A 154 0.81 18.11 -8.69
C GLU A 154 0.87 16.90 -7.75
N GLY A 155 1.51 15.83 -8.20
CA GLY A 155 1.80 14.64 -7.43
C GLY A 155 3.24 14.16 -7.67
N ARG A 156 3.75 13.38 -6.73
CA ARG A 156 5.10 12.80 -6.79
C ARG A 156 5.11 11.37 -6.24
N ALA A 157 5.88 10.50 -6.87
CA ALA A 157 6.24 9.19 -6.36
C ALA A 157 7.75 8.98 -6.45
N CYS A 158 8.34 8.35 -5.43
CA CYS A 158 9.70 7.85 -5.49
C CYS A 158 9.66 6.34 -5.76
N VAL A 159 10.31 5.94 -6.85
CA VAL A 159 10.29 4.60 -7.45
C VAL A 159 11.69 4.23 -7.96
N SER A 160 11.91 2.96 -8.31
CA SER A 160 13.18 2.49 -8.87
C SER A 160 12.95 1.72 -10.18
N THR A 161 13.96 1.61 -11.02
CA THR A 161 13.99 0.65 -12.15
C THR A 161 14.56 -0.70 -11.69
N SER A 162 14.47 -1.75 -12.51
CA SER A 162 14.98 -3.09 -12.19
C SER A 162 16.50 -3.21 -12.00
N ASP A 163 17.25 -2.16 -12.36
CA ASP A 163 18.67 -1.99 -12.01
C ASP A 163 18.87 -1.34 -10.63
N TRP A 164 17.77 -1.06 -9.92
CA TRP A 164 17.68 -0.48 -8.58
C TRP A 164 18.01 1.00 -8.47
N GLU A 165 18.25 1.68 -9.59
CA GLU A 165 18.40 3.13 -9.59
C GLU A 165 17.06 3.81 -9.29
N GLY A 166 17.05 4.65 -8.26
CA GLY A 166 15.87 5.38 -7.82
C GLY A 166 15.66 6.66 -8.64
N TYR A 167 14.41 6.98 -8.94
CA TYR A 167 14.04 8.24 -9.57
C TYR A 167 12.76 8.81 -8.97
N ASP A 168 12.65 10.13 -9.10
CA ASP A 168 11.42 10.85 -8.80
C ASP A 168 10.53 10.88 -10.04
N LEU A 169 9.34 10.33 -9.89
CA LEU A 169 8.26 10.47 -10.85
C LEU A 169 7.36 11.64 -10.43
N TYR A 170 7.19 12.59 -11.34
CA TYR A 170 6.30 13.73 -11.16
C TYR A 170 5.05 13.56 -12.03
N VAL A 171 3.89 13.87 -11.46
CA VAL A 171 2.61 13.89 -12.16
C VAL A 171 2.04 15.30 -12.10
N LYS A 172 1.74 15.89 -13.25
CA LYS A 172 1.14 17.23 -13.36
C LYS A 172 -0.28 17.10 -13.90
N CYS A 173 -1.24 17.70 -13.21
CA CYS A 173 -2.57 17.94 -13.75
C CYS A 173 -2.64 19.41 -14.18
N LEU A 174 -2.67 19.65 -15.49
CA LEU A 174 -2.89 20.98 -16.03
C LEU A 174 -4.38 21.34 -15.93
N PRO A 175 -4.72 22.56 -15.48
CA PRO A 175 -6.10 23.00 -15.44
C PRO A 175 -6.63 23.34 -16.84
N GLY A 176 -7.95 23.33 -17.01
CA GLY A 176 -8.61 23.75 -18.24
C GLY A 176 -8.62 22.71 -19.37
N GLU A 177 -9.38 23.00 -20.42
CA GLU A 177 -9.51 22.10 -21.58
C GLU A 177 -8.28 22.22 -22.50
N PRO A 178 -7.73 21.10 -23.03
CA PRO A 178 -6.56 21.11 -23.89
C PRO A 178 -6.63 22.07 -25.08
N GLU A 179 -7.82 22.26 -25.68
CA GLU A 179 -8.02 23.14 -26.85
C GLU A 179 -7.97 24.63 -26.51
N THR A 180 -8.03 25.00 -25.23
CA THR A 180 -8.13 26.40 -24.79
C THR A 180 -6.96 26.85 -23.92
N HIS A 181 -6.12 25.93 -23.48
CA HIS A 181 -5.07 26.19 -22.53
C HIS A 181 -3.68 26.13 -23.19
N LYS A 182 -3.06 27.32 -23.31
CA LYS A 182 -1.80 27.57 -24.07
C LYS A 182 -0.61 26.67 -23.71
N GLU A 183 -0.58 26.10 -22.51
CA GLU A 183 0.48 25.18 -22.13
C GLU A 183 0.42 23.88 -22.96
N TRP A 184 -0.76 23.41 -23.36
CA TRP A 184 -0.89 22.21 -24.20
C TRP A 184 -0.38 22.43 -25.63
N GLU A 185 -0.55 23.64 -26.18
CA GLU A 185 -0.10 23.97 -27.54
C GLU A 185 1.42 23.95 -27.68
N ASN A 186 2.13 24.35 -26.63
CA ASN A 186 3.59 24.51 -26.67
C ASN A 186 4.33 23.40 -25.93
N LEU A 187 3.64 22.46 -25.27
CA LEU A 187 4.30 21.39 -24.51
C LEU A 187 5.11 20.49 -25.45
N GLN A 188 6.37 20.23 -25.10
CA GLN A 188 7.19 19.28 -25.85
C GLN A 188 6.50 17.92 -25.96
N LEU A 189 6.54 17.33 -27.15
CA LEU A 189 5.94 16.03 -27.41
C LEU A 189 6.67 14.93 -26.63
N PRO A 190 5.97 13.86 -26.19
CA PRO A 190 6.55 12.82 -25.34
C PRO A 190 7.43 11.81 -26.10
N TYR A 191 7.83 12.12 -27.34
CA TYR A 191 8.55 11.20 -28.22
C TYR A 191 10.04 11.13 -27.89
N HIS A 192 10.56 9.91 -27.74
CA HIS A 192 11.95 9.70 -27.38
C HIS A 192 12.88 9.43 -28.57
N ASP A 193 12.35 9.23 -29.80
CA ASP A 193 13.17 9.09 -31.01
C ASP A 193 13.54 10.45 -31.60
N ARG A 194 14.82 10.82 -31.42
CA ARG A 194 15.37 12.12 -31.87
C ARG A 194 15.58 12.21 -33.39
N GLU A 195 15.46 11.12 -34.13
CA GLU A 195 15.43 11.19 -35.61
C GLU A 195 14.06 11.64 -36.12
N MET A 196 13.00 11.33 -35.38
CA MET A 196 11.62 11.69 -35.74
C MET A 196 11.16 13.00 -35.14
N TYR A 197 11.66 13.36 -33.95
CA TYR A 197 11.29 14.59 -33.26
C TYR A 197 12.43 15.13 -32.39
N VAL A 198 12.81 16.38 -32.66
CA VAL A 198 13.75 17.16 -31.85
C VAL A 198 12.99 18.36 -31.30
N PRO A 199 12.84 18.49 -29.97
CA PRO A 199 12.20 19.64 -29.35
C PRO A 199 12.93 20.93 -29.71
N ASP A 200 12.19 21.97 -30.07
CA ASP A 200 12.74 23.32 -30.13
C ASP A 200 12.82 23.89 -28.70
N GLU A 201 14.02 23.92 -28.12
CA GLU A 201 14.24 24.43 -26.75
C GLU A 201 13.86 25.91 -26.55
N LYS A 202 13.68 26.69 -27.63
CA LYS A 202 13.30 28.11 -27.57
C LYS A 202 11.80 28.32 -27.64
N GLU A 203 11.12 27.53 -28.46
CA GLU A 203 9.69 27.69 -28.74
C GLU A 203 8.83 26.74 -27.90
N GLU A 204 9.32 25.53 -27.61
CA GLU A 204 8.58 24.50 -26.90
C GLU A 204 8.85 24.51 -25.39
N LEU A 205 7.79 24.29 -24.62
CA LEU A 205 7.78 24.22 -23.17
C LEU A 205 8.27 22.84 -22.69
N ASP A 206 9.45 22.83 -22.09
CA ASP A 206 9.98 21.66 -21.37
C ASP A 206 9.02 21.24 -20.24
N PRO A 207 8.54 19.97 -20.22
CA PRO A 207 7.60 19.48 -19.21
C PRO A 207 8.12 19.59 -17.77
N TYR A 208 9.44 19.57 -17.53
CA TYR A 208 9.99 19.78 -16.19
C TYR A 208 9.75 21.19 -15.66
N LYS A 209 9.49 22.18 -16.53
CA LYS A 209 9.13 23.55 -16.12
C LYS A 209 7.71 23.64 -15.56
N LEU A 210 6.87 22.64 -15.79
CA LEU A 210 5.51 22.58 -15.24
C LEU A 210 5.46 22.21 -13.75
N ILE A 211 6.54 21.64 -13.21
CA ILE A 211 6.62 21.23 -11.81
C ILE A 211 7.08 22.40 -10.96
N VAL A 212 6.20 22.89 -10.09
CA VAL A 212 6.43 24.11 -9.29
C VAL A 212 6.74 23.79 -7.84
N ASN A 213 6.08 22.79 -7.25
CA ASN A 213 6.14 22.56 -5.80
C ASN A 213 7.32 21.70 -5.34
N TRP A 214 8.01 21.04 -6.27
CA TRP A 214 9.03 20.01 -5.95
C TRP A 214 10.40 20.27 -6.57
N ARG A 215 10.58 21.36 -7.31
CA ARG A 215 11.90 21.78 -7.78
C ARG A 215 12.73 22.27 -6.60
N LYS A 216 13.92 21.67 -6.40
CA LYS A 216 15.00 22.25 -5.59
C LYS A 216 15.71 23.33 -6.39
#